data_AF-A0A3N6P2N2-F1
#
_entry.id   AF-A0A3N6P2N2-F1
#
_cell.length_a   1.000
_cell.length_b   1.000
_cell.length_c   1.000
_cell.angle_alpha   90.00
_cell.angle_beta   90.00
_cell.angle_gamma   90.00
#
_symmetry.space_group_name_H-M   'P 1'
#
loop_
_entity.id
_entity.type
_entity.pdbx_description
1 polymer ?
#
loop_
_entity_poly.entity_id
_entity_poly.type
_entity_poly.pdbx_seq_one_letter_code
_entity_poly.pdbx_strand_id
1 'polypeptide(L)'
;MDEEDDGADSSVDEADSRADSSAQPDEETDESADDAPMPGVPDPESEESDVPEDVQKYARFTKMDGAQYDRVNEFLRDRTYVTAREWAIARLCSDFRTETGVEMTKIGENLPELVPFMTDTYSPQAVNQARSSFEEKVRKSGATFLYGAMCDFFTAEELDDVMYESTEVAKFLLEVEGVDLSVEDELEAEERISSVMREVREASQELREQEEE
;
A
#
# COMPACT_ATOMS: atom_id res chain seq x y z
N MET A 1 -32.25 44.76 28.19
CA MET A 1 -30.88 44.49 27.75
C MET A 1 -30.87 43.00 27.42
N ASP A 2 -31.49 42.56 26.32
CA ASP A 2 -31.38 43.07 24.92
C ASP A 2 -29.88 43.09 24.55
N GLU A 3 -29.35 42.36 23.57
CA GLU A 3 -29.89 41.89 22.28
C GLU A 3 -29.10 40.66 21.76
N GLU A 4 -29.76 39.90 20.89
CA GLU A 4 -29.21 38.94 19.93
C GLU A 4 -28.47 39.66 18.77
N ASP A 5 -27.53 38.97 18.12
CA ASP A 5 -26.94 39.27 16.79
C ASP A 5 -26.39 37.91 16.31
N ASP A 6 -27.02 37.08 15.46
CA ASP A 6 -27.56 37.24 14.09
C ASP A 6 -26.54 37.93 13.17
N GLY A 7 -25.76 37.22 12.36
CA GLY A 7 -26.22 36.61 11.12
C GLY A 7 -25.50 37.28 9.92
N ALA A 8 -25.58 36.66 8.75
CA ALA A 8 -25.06 37.06 7.42
C ALA A 8 -23.57 36.73 7.16
N ASP A 9 -23.22 35.75 6.31
CA ASP A 9 -23.54 35.56 4.87
C ASP A 9 -23.06 36.73 3.99
N SER A 10 -22.05 36.47 3.15
CA SER A 10 -21.97 37.05 1.82
C SER A 10 -21.10 36.21 0.90
N SER A 11 -21.77 35.43 0.06
CA SER A 11 -21.35 35.05 -1.29
C SER A 11 -21.32 36.27 -2.22
N VAL A 12 -20.32 36.38 -3.12
CA VAL A 12 -20.41 36.92 -4.51
C VAL A 12 -19.00 36.95 -5.14
N ASP A 13 -18.74 36.19 -6.21
CA ASP A 13 -18.66 36.62 -7.64
C ASP A 13 -17.26 37.14 -8.01
N GLU A 14 -16.66 37.03 -9.20
CA GLU A 14 -17.00 36.64 -10.57
C GLU A 14 -15.64 36.42 -11.28
N ALA A 15 -15.45 35.40 -12.13
CA ALA A 15 -15.52 35.44 -13.61
C ALA A 15 -14.49 36.33 -14.38
N ASP A 16 -14.09 35.80 -15.54
CA ASP A 16 -13.41 36.43 -16.70
C ASP A 16 -11.86 36.60 -16.60
N SER A 17 -11.00 36.32 -17.60
CA SER A 17 -11.13 36.24 -19.05
C SER A 17 -9.96 35.49 -19.72
N ARG A 18 -10.27 34.66 -20.72
CA ARG A 18 -9.73 34.57 -22.10
C ARG A 18 -8.26 34.99 -22.40
N ALA A 19 -7.51 34.12 -23.12
CA ALA A 19 -7.12 34.40 -24.51
C ALA A 19 -6.34 33.23 -25.18
N ASP A 20 -6.70 33.03 -26.44
CA ASP A 20 -6.26 32.10 -27.47
C ASP A 20 -5.03 32.65 -28.24
N SER A 21 -4.08 31.80 -28.66
CA SER A 21 -3.43 31.91 -29.99
C SER A 21 -2.42 30.79 -30.27
N SER A 22 -2.83 29.94 -31.20
CA SER A 22 -2.11 29.23 -32.26
C SER A 22 -0.64 29.56 -32.58
N ALA A 23 0.16 28.52 -32.84
CA ALA A 23 1.09 28.46 -33.98
C ALA A 23 1.52 26.99 -34.29
N GLN A 24 1.03 26.44 -35.41
CA GLN A 24 1.74 25.41 -36.18
C GLN A 24 2.80 26.09 -37.07
N PRO A 25 3.83 25.34 -37.50
CA PRO A 25 3.85 24.86 -38.89
C PRO A 25 4.37 23.41 -39.08
N ASP A 26 3.63 22.61 -39.85
CA ASP A 26 3.98 22.02 -41.19
C ASP A 26 5.48 22.03 -41.62
N GLU A 27 6.08 21.05 -42.30
CA GLU A 27 5.67 19.76 -42.92
C GLU A 27 6.95 19.09 -43.54
N GLU A 28 6.89 17.78 -43.83
CA GLU A 28 7.69 16.95 -44.79
C GLU A 28 9.19 16.67 -44.49
N THR A 29 9.84 15.55 -44.83
CA THR A 29 9.66 14.34 -45.69
C THR A 29 10.65 13.28 -45.08
N ASP A 30 10.54 11.94 -45.16
CA ASP A 30 10.72 11.09 -46.34
C ASP A 30 10.74 9.59 -45.94
N GLU A 31 10.60 8.76 -46.97
CA GLU A 31 10.18 7.36 -47.11
C GLU A 31 10.94 6.21 -46.41
N SER A 32 10.13 5.19 -46.07
CA SER A 32 10.30 3.73 -46.29
C SER A 32 11.57 2.97 -45.84
N ALA A 33 11.38 1.96 -44.98
CA ALA A 33 11.95 0.62 -45.17
C ALA A 33 11.20 -0.44 -44.34
N ASP A 34 10.72 -1.48 -45.04
CA ASP A 34 10.32 -2.79 -44.52
C ASP A 34 11.27 -3.34 -43.43
N ASP A 35 10.75 -3.57 -42.23
CA ASP A 35 11.44 -4.33 -41.18
C ASP A 35 11.10 -5.82 -41.32
N ALA A 36 11.75 -6.47 -42.27
CA ALA A 36 11.84 -7.92 -42.31
C ALA A 36 13.00 -8.37 -41.40
N PRO A 37 12.83 -9.39 -40.55
CA PRO A 37 13.85 -9.78 -39.58
C PRO A 37 15.08 -10.33 -40.31
N MET A 38 16.20 -9.62 -40.19
CA MET A 38 17.51 -10.04 -40.71
C MET A 38 18.06 -11.20 -39.86
N PRO A 39 18.40 -12.37 -40.45
CA PRO A 39 19.02 -13.46 -39.72
C PRO A 39 20.49 -13.14 -39.43
N GLY A 40 20.85 -13.03 -38.15
CA GLY A 40 22.25 -12.88 -37.72
C GLY A 40 22.56 -11.71 -36.80
N VAL A 41 21.56 -10.98 -36.30
CA VAL A 41 21.72 -10.13 -35.12
C VAL A 41 21.71 -11.06 -33.91
N PRO A 42 22.76 -11.12 -33.07
CA PRO A 42 22.66 -11.77 -31.78
C PRO A 42 21.48 -11.14 -31.02
N ASP A 43 20.61 -11.97 -30.45
CA ASP A 43 19.62 -11.51 -29.45
C ASP A 43 20.32 -10.55 -28.48
N PRO A 44 19.71 -9.40 -28.12
CA PRO A 44 20.25 -8.62 -27.01
C PRO A 44 20.28 -9.56 -25.81
N GLU A 45 21.50 -9.94 -25.43
CA GLU A 45 21.76 -10.69 -24.22
C GLU A 45 21.00 -9.98 -23.11
N SER A 46 20.10 -10.70 -22.43
CA SER A 46 19.34 -10.18 -21.32
C SER A 46 20.32 -9.51 -20.38
N GLU A 47 20.23 -8.18 -20.25
CA GLU A 47 21.15 -7.39 -19.43
C GLU A 47 21.23 -8.07 -18.06
N GLU A 48 22.41 -8.58 -17.72
CA GLU A 48 22.67 -9.11 -16.38
C GLU A 48 22.28 -7.99 -15.41
N SER A 49 21.22 -8.24 -14.65
CA SER A 49 20.58 -7.29 -13.74
C SER A 49 21.61 -6.40 -13.03
N ASP A 50 21.58 -5.09 -13.32
CA ASP A 50 22.37 -4.04 -12.66
C ASP A 50 22.04 -3.92 -11.15
N VAL A 51 21.14 -4.76 -10.64
CA VAL A 51 20.76 -4.87 -9.25
C VAL A 51 21.86 -5.59 -8.47
N PRO A 52 22.42 -4.98 -7.42
CA PRO A 52 23.39 -5.64 -6.54
C PRO A 52 22.89 -7.01 -6.04
N GLU A 53 23.76 -8.03 -5.98
CA GLU A 53 23.39 -9.40 -5.54
C GLU A 53 22.70 -9.43 -4.17
N ASP A 54 23.06 -8.50 -3.29
CA ASP A 54 22.46 -8.33 -1.97
C ASP A 54 21.05 -7.71 -2.03
N VAL A 55 20.66 -7.10 -3.14
CA VAL A 55 19.31 -6.56 -3.38
C VAL A 55 18.41 -7.57 -4.11
N GLN A 56 18.96 -8.39 -4.99
CA GLN A 56 18.22 -9.41 -5.77
C GLN A 56 17.46 -10.41 -4.88
N LYS A 57 17.96 -10.71 -3.68
CA LYS A 57 17.29 -11.58 -2.70
C LYS A 57 15.91 -11.05 -2.27
N TYR A 58 15.63 -9.77 -2.48
CA TYR A 58 14.43 -9.07 -2.00
C TYR A 58 13.42 -8.77 -3.12
N ALA A 59 13.63 -9.33 -4.30
CA ALA A 59 12.77 -9.30 -5.48
C ALA A 59 11.44 -10.08 -5.27
N ARG A 60 10.65 -9.71 -4.26
CA ARG A 60 9.35 -10.36 -3.97
C ARG A 60 8.29 -10.02 -5.01
N PHE A 61 8.27 -8.76 -5.46
CA PHE A 61 7.23 -8.24 -6.33
C PHE A 61 7.53 -8.41 -7.82
N THR A 62 8.67 -8.98 -8.18
CA THR A 62 9.11 -9.13 -9.58
C THR A 62 8.21 -10.08 -10.38
N LYS A 63 7.38 -10.88 -9.71
CA LYS A 63 6.35 -11.71 -10.35
C LYS A 63 5.03 -10.98 -10.63
N MET A 64 4.88 -9.73 -10.18
CA MET A 64 3.69 -8.93 -10.42
C MET A 64 3.73 -8.27 -11.79
N ASP A 65 2.79 -8.61 -12.66
CA ASP A 65 2.54 -7.83 -13.86
C ASP A 65 1.69 -6.56 -13.57
N GLY A 66 1.56 -5.68 -14.57
CA GLY A 66 0.77 -4.46 -14.44
C GLY A 66 -0.72 -4.71 -14.12
N ALA A 67 -1.29 -5.82 -14.58
CA ALA A 67 -2.69 -6.17 -14.32
C ALA A 67 -2.91 -6.70 -12.90
N GLN A 68 -1.90 -7.34 -12.30
CA GLN A 68 -1.87 -7.68 -10.88
C GLN A 68 -1.74 -6.42 -10.01
N TYR A 69 -0.90 -5.45 -10.42
CA TYR A 69 -0.78 -4.19 -9.71
C TYR A 69 -2.12 -3.42 -9.63
N ASP A 70 -2.82 -3.25 -10.75
CA ASP A 70 -4.10 -2.52 -10.75
C ASP A 70 -5.11 -3.17 -9.79
N ARG A 71 -5.15 -4.50 -9.76
CA ARG A 71 -5.98 -5.27 -8.81
C ARG A 71 -5.56 -5.05 -7.36
N VAL A 72 -4.26 -5.04 -7.06
CA VAL A 72 -3.76 -4.80 -5.70
C VAL A 72 -4.04 -3.36 -5.27
N ASN A 73 -3.89 -2.40 -6.16
CA ASN A 73 -4.15 -1.00 -5.88
C ASN A 73 -5.64 -0.73 -5.62
N GLU A 74 -6.53 -1.31 -6.42
CA GLU A 74 -7.98 -1.29 -6.18
C GLU A 74 -8.32 -1.97 -4.84
N PHE A 75 -7.80 -3.18 -4.62
CA PHE A 75 -8.03 -3.93 -3.39
C PHE A 75 -7.58 -3.18 -2.13
N LEU A 76 -6.37 -2.63 -2.13
CA LEU A 76 -5.83 -1.87 -1.01
C LEU A 76 -6.65 -0.61 -0.74
N ARG A 77 -7.13 0.05 -1.79
CA ARG A 77 -7.99 1.24 -1.68
C ARG A 77 -9.35 0.90 -1.07
N ASP A 78 -9.91 -0.25 -1.43
CA ASP A 78 -11.25 -0.66 -1.00
C ASP A 78 -11.25 -1.23 0.42
N ARG A 79 -10.16 -1.89 0.82
CA ARG A 79 -10.10 -2.67 2.08
C ARG A 79 -9.18 -2.08 3.14
N THR A 80 -8.31 -1.12 2.79
CA THR A 80 -7.31 -0.59 3.73
C THR A 80 -7.12 0.93 3.60
N TYR A 81 -6.42 1.52 4.56
CA TYR A 81 -5.98 2.93 4.46
C TYR A 81 -4.60 3.09 3.80
N VAL A 82 -3.97 2.01 3.38
CA VAL A 82 -2.61 1.97 2.85
C VAL A 82 -2.65 2.00 1.33
N THR A 83 -1.74 2.75 0.71
CA THR A 83 -1.57 2.75 -0.75
C THR A 83 -0.68 1.59 -1.19
N ALA A 84 -0.80 1.14 -2.44
CA ALA A 84 0.09 0.11 -3.00
C ALA A 84 1.58 0.47 -2.84
N ARG A 85 1.90 1.77 -2.91
CA ARG A 85 3.25 2.26 -2.72
C ARG A 85 3.76 2.10 -1.29
N GLU A 86 2.97 2.52 -0.31
CA GLU A 86 3.33 2.40 1.10
C GLU A 86 3.45 0.94 1.51
N TRP A 87 2.54 0.08 1.05
CA TRP A 87 2.58 -1.36 1.31
C TRP A 87 3.85 -2.01 0.76
N ALA A 88 4.16 -1.83 -0.52
CA ALA A 88 5.34 -2.43 -1.14
C ALA A 88 6.64 -1.95 -0.48
N ILE A 89 6.78 -0.65 -0.23
CA ILE A 89 7.96 -0.09 0.45
C ILE A 89 8.06 -0.60 1.89
N ALA A 90 6.96 -0.65 2.64
CA ALA A 90 6.97 -1.15 4.02
C ALA A 90 7.38 -2.63 4.09
N ARG A 91 6.96 -3.46 3.13
CA ARG A 91 7.37 -4.86 3.04
C ARG A 91 8.84 -5.00 2.69
N LEU A 92 9.35 -4.24 1.72
CA LEU A 92 10.79 -4.18 1.45
C LEU A 92 11.57 -3.75 2.70
N CYS A 93 11.18 -2.65 3.35
CA CYS A 93 11.84 -2.21 4.59
C CYS A 93 11.77 -3.26 5.73
N SER A 94 10.74 -4.10 5.76
CA SER A 94 10.63 -5.19 6.74
C SER A 94 11.64 -6.32 6.47
N ASP A 95 12.02 -6.54 5.21
CA ASP A 95 12.99 -7.57 4.85
C ASP A 95 14.45 -7.10 5.03
N PHE A 96 14.70 -5.82 4.78
CA PHE A 96 15.99 -5.15 4.99
C PHE A 96 16.15 -4.62 6.43
N ARG A 97 15.63 -5.30 7.45
CA ARG A 97 15.75 -4.80 8.84
C ARG A 97 17.21 -4.85 9.32
N THR A 98 17.95 -3.76 9.16
CA THR A 98 19.07 -3.36 10.04
C THR A 98 19.02 -1.86 10.37
N GLU A 99 19.77 -1.43 11.39
CA GLU A 99 19.70 -0.06 11.94
C GLU A 99 20.35 1.02 11.05
N THR A 100 21.00 0.66 9.94
CA THR A 100 21.78 1.61 9.12
C THR A 100 21.02 2.11 7.89
N GLY A 101 20.98 3.44 7.70
CA GLY A 101 20.30 4.10 6.57
C GLY A 101 20.84 3.77 5.17
N VAL A 102 21.86 2.92 5.05
CA VAL A 102 22.41 2.39 3.79
C VAL A 102 21.37 1.58 3.02
N GLU A 103 20.47 0.89 3.72
CA GLU A 103 19.44 0.05 3.09
C GLU A 103 18.30 0.88 2.47
N MET A 104 17.98 2.05 3.05
CA MET A 104 16.97 2.95 2.47
C MET A 104 17.43 3.49 1.11
N THR A 105 18.73 3.77 0.99
CA THR A 105 19.35 4.15 -0.28
C THR A 105 19.27 3.00 -1.27
N LYS A 106 19.66 1.79 -0.88
CA LYS A 106 19.60 0.61 -1.77
C LYS A 106 18.19 0.30 -2.25
N ILE A 107 17.20 0.34 -1.36
CA ILE A 107 15.79 0.12 -1.73
C ILE A 107 15.33 1.19 -2.72
N GLY A 108 15.63 2.47 -2.44
CA GLY A 108 15.18 3.58 -3.28
C GLY A 108 15.80 3.57 -4.68
N GLU A 109 17.10 3.28 -4.79
CA GLU A 109 17.83 3.24 -6.06
C GLU A 109 17.41 2.06 -6.95
N ASN A 110 16.99 0.94 -6.36
CA ASN A 110 16.63 -0.29 -7.09
C ASN A 110 15.11 -0.53 -7.14
N LEU A 111 14.30 0.47 -6.79
CA LEU A 111 12.85 0.31 -6.67
C LEU A 111 12.16 -0.19 -7.96
N PRO A 112 12.54 0.28 -9.18
CA PRO A 112 11.96 -0.23 -10.41
C PRO A 112 12.20 -1.72 -10.66
N GLU A 113 13.32 -2.24 -10.18
CA GLU A 113 13.70 -3.65 -10.31
C GLU A 113 13.04 -4.52 -9.24
N LEU A 114 12.92 -3.97 -8.02
CA LEU A 114 12.30 -4.64 -6.89
C LEU A 114 10.77 -4.68 -6.98
N VAL A 115 10.18 -3.63 -7.56
CA VAL A 115 8.73 -3.41 -7.67
C VAL A 115 8.43 -2.90 -9.07
N PRO A 116 8.16 -3.79 -10.05
CA PRO A 116 8.09 -3.42 -11.48
C PRO A 116 7.06 -2.34 -11.83
N PHE A 117 6.04 -2.11 -10.99
CA PHE A 117 5.06 -1.04 -11.17
C PHE A 117 5.53 0.33 -10.65
N MET A 118 6.66 0.39 -9.93
CA MET A 118 7.31 1.64 -9.49
C MET A 118 8.42 2.00 -10.46
N THR A 119 8.07 2.61 -11.58
CA THR A 119 9.02 2.92 -12.67
C THR A 119 10.13 3.92 -12.28
N ASP A 120 9.95 4.67 -11.20
CA ASP A 120 10.89 5.69 -10.74
C ASP A 120 11.68 5.23 -9.51
N THR A 121 12.93 5.67 -9.41
CA THR A 121 13.73 5.53 -8.19
C THR A 121 13.31 6.54 -7.13
N TYR A 122 13.53 6.19 -5.86
CA TYR A 122 13.12 6.96 -4.70
C TYR A 122 14.33 7.41 -3.91
N SER A 123 14.27 8.63 -3.35
CA SER A 123 15.28 9.05 -2.39
C SER A 123 15.15 8.25 -1.09
N PRO A 124 16.23 8.09 -0.30
CA PRO A 124 16.16 7.43 1.00
C PRO A 124 15.11 8.05 1.93
N GLN A 125 14.93 9.38 1.85
CA GLN A 125 13.92 10.10 2.62
C GLN A 125 12.50 9.72 2.18
N ALA A 126 12.25 9.54 0.88
CA ALA A 126 10.94 9.15 0.37
C ALA A 126 10.59 7.71 0.79
N VAL A 127 11.56 6.79 0.75
CA VAL A 127 11.41 5.41 1.26
C VAL A 127 11.04 5.43 2.74
N ASN A 128 11.79 6.18 3.55
CA ASN A 128 11.52 6.27 4.99
C ASN A 128 10.17 6.92 5.30
N GLN A 129 9.75 7.92 4.53
CA GLN A 129 8.42 8.54 4.67
C GLN A 129 7.30 7.55 4.37
N ALA A 130 7.41 6.77 3.30
CA ALA A 130 6.41 5.75 2.97
C ALA A 130 6.30 4.68 4.08
N ARG A 131 7.44 4.22 4.60
CA ARG A 131 7.50 3.31 5.76
C ARG A 131 6.84 3.93 6.99
N SER A 132 7.21 5.15 7.37
CA SER A 132 6.63 5.81 8.55
C SER A 132 5.12 6.06 8.39
N SER A 133 4.66 6.40 7.18
CA SER A 133 3.23 6.56 6.88
C SER A 133 2.47 5.24 7.09
N PHE A 134 3.03 4.13 6.60
CA PHE A 134 2.46 2.79 6.86
C PHE A 134 2.37 2.50 8.36
N GLU A 135 3.47 2.67 9.11
CA GLU A 135 3.51 2.42 10.56
C GLU A 135 2.51 3.30 11.33
N GLU A 136 2.36 4.56 10.93
CA GLU A 136 1.40 5.49 11.54
C GLU A 136 -0.05 5.05 11.28
N LYS A 137 -0.37 4.63 10.05
CA LYS A 137 -1.70 4.13 9.69
C LYS A 137 -2.06 2.85 10.45
N VAL A 138 -1.12 1.92 10.59
CA VAL A 138 -1.31 0.69 11.40
C VAL A 138 -1.57 1.07 12.86
N ARG A 139 -0.76 1.95 13.44
CA ARG A 139 -0.92 2.38 14.83
C ARG A 139 -2.27 3.03 15.08
N LYS A 140 -2.70 3.95 14.21
CA LYS A 140 -3.99 4.63 14.32
C LYS A 140 -5.15 3.64 14.18
N SER A 141 -5.11 2.77 13.17
CA SER A 141 -6.15 1.78 12.93
C SER A 141 -6.29 0.82 14.11
N GLY A 142 -5.17 0.32 14.66
CA GLY A 142 -5.18 -0.55 15.84
C GLY A 142 -5.73 0.13 17.08
N ALA A 143 -5.36 1.39 17.33
CA ALA A 143 -5.91 2.16 18.44
C ALA A 143 -7.43 2.37 18.31
N THR A 144 -7.91 2.72 17.11
CA THR A 144 -9.35 2.91 16.85
C THR A 144 -10.13 1.60 16.94
N PHE A 145 -9.59 0.51 16.41
CA PHE A 145 -10.20 -0.83 16.51
C PHE A 145 -10.35 -1.26 17.97
N LEU A 146 -9.26 -1.22 18.75
CA LEU A 146 -9.30 -1.61 20.15
C LEU A 146 -10.23 -0.73 20.98
N TYR A 147 -10.26 0.58 20.73
CA TYR A 147 -11.23 1.46 21.37
C TYR A 147 -12.68 1.02 21.09
N GLY A 148 -13.00 0.71 19.84
CA GLY A 148 -14.33 0.20 19.47
C GLY A 148 -14.67 -1.15 20.12
N ALA A 149 -13.70 -2.06 20.19
CA ALA A 149 -13.86 -3.36 20.83
C ALA A 149 -14.09 -3.25 22.35
N MET A 150 -13.44 -2.31 23.03
CA MET A 150 -13.60 -2.08 24.46
C MET A 150 -14.87 -1.31 24.83
N CYS A 151 -15.40 -0.49 23.91
CA CYS A 151 -16.59 0.33 24.13
C CYS A 151 -17.91 -0.31 23.65
N ASP A 152 -17.93 -1.63 23.39
CA ASP A 152 -19.08 -2.37 22.81
C ASP A 152 -19.65 -1.72 21.54
N PHE A 153 -18.81 -1.08 20.71
CA PHE A 153 -19.26 -0.62 19.39
C PHE A 153 -19.52 -1.80 18.44
N PHE A 154 -18.92 -2.95 18.75
CA PHE A 154 -19.11 -4.21 18.08
C PHE A 154 -19.60 -5.24 19.09
N THR A 155 -20.62 -5.98 18.71
CA THR A 155 -20.99 -7.23 19.39
C THR A 155 -19.90 -8.29 19.20
N ALA A 156 -20.01 -9.41 19.92
CA ALA A 156 -19.07 -10.52 19.76
C ALA A 156 -19.06 -11.06 18.32
N GLU A 157 -20.24 -11.19 17.71
CA GLU A 157 -20.41 -11.69 16.35
C GLU A 157 -19.82 -10.71 15.32
N GLU A 158 -20.06 -9.40 15.50
CA GLU A 158 -19.48 -8.37 14.61
C GLU A 158 -17.95 -8.29 14.76
N LEU A 159 -17.41 -8.50 15.96
CA LEU A 159 -15.97 -8.56 16.17
C LEU A 159 -15.36 -9.77 15.46
N ASP A 160 -16.00 -10.94 15.53
CA ASP A 160 -15.59 -12.13 14.78
C ASP A 160 -15.62 -11.89 13.26
N ASP A 161 -16.65 -11.22 12.74
CA ASP A 161 -16.76 -10.85 11.32
C ASP A 161 -15.62 -9.91 10.89
N VAL A 162 -15.30 -8.89 11.69
CA VAL A 162 -14.17 -7.97 11.42
C VAL A 162 -12.85 -8.73 11.40
N MET A 163 -12.66 -9.69 12.31
CA MET A 163 -11.45 -10.49 12.36
C MET A 163 -11.32 -11.45 11.18
N TYR A 164 -12.42 -12.07 10.76
CA TYR A 164 -12.47 -12.90 9.57
C TYR A 164 -12.09 -12.07 8.33
N GLU A 165 -12.74 -10.92 8.13
CA GLU A 165 -12.42 -10.03 7.00
C GLU A 165 -10.95 -9.57 7.03
N SER A 166 -10.45 -9.18 8.20
CA SER A 166 -9.06 -8.72 8.37
C SER A 166 -8.05 -9.82 8.01
N THR A 167 -8.35 -11.07 8.39
CA THR A 167 -7.51 -12.23 8.06
C THR A 167 -7.53 -12.51 6.56
N GLU A 168 -8.69 -12.48 5.91
CA GLU A 168 -8.80 -12.66 4.45
C GLU A 168 -8.03 -11.57 3.69
N VAL A 169 -8.12 -10.32 4.14
CA VAL A 169 -7.33 -9.20 3.57
C VAL A 169 -5.84 -9.45 3.72
N ALA A 170 -5.40 -9.92 4.90
CA ALA A 170 -3.99 -10.21 5.14
C ALA A 170 -3.48 -11.37 4.27
N LYS A 171 -4.25 -12.45 4.13
CA LYS A 171 -3.90 -13.59 3.27
C LYS A 171 -3.77 -13.20 1.82
N PHE A 172 -4.72 -12.42 1.29
CA PHE A 172 -4.64 -11.93 -0.08
C PHE A 172 -3.34 -11.16 -0.30
N LEU A 173 -2.97 -10.25 0.62
CA LEU A 173 -1.72 -9.50 0.50
C LEU A 173 -0.47 -10.40 0.59
N LEU A 174 -0.49 -11.45 1.40
CA LEU A 174 0.61 -12.43 1.48
C LEU A 174 0.74 -13.27 0.20
N GLU A 175 -0.37 -13.77 -0.34
CA GLU A 175 -0.40 -14.52 -1.60
C GLU A 175 0.16 -13.67 -2.75
N VAL A 176 -0.25 -12.41 -2.78
CA VAL A 176 0.18 -11.39 -3.74
C VAL A 176 1.70 -11.13 -3.65
N GLU A 177 2.32 -11.26 -2.48
CA GLU A 177 3.77 -11.21 -2.29
C GLU A 177 4.51 -12.50 -2.68
N GLY A 178 3.78 -13.51 -3.16
CA GLY A 178 4.30 -14.83 -3.49
C GLY A 178 4.51 -15.73 -2.27
N VAL A 179 3.87 -15.43 -1.13
CA VAL A 179 3.83 -16.32 0.03
C VAL A 179 2.70 -17.33 -0.17
N ASP A 180 3.07 -18.59 -0.40
CA ASP A 180 2.12 -19.71 -0.46
C ASP A 180 2.00 -20.30 0.96
N LEU A 181 0.85 -20.06 1.60
CA LEU A 181 0.51 -20.68 2.88
C LEU A 181 -0.22 -21.99 2.59
N SER A 182 0.18 -23.08 3.26
CA SER A 182 -0.62 -24.29 3.19
C SER A 182 -1.97 -24.06 3.88
N VAL A 183 -3.01 -24.79 3.44
CA VAL A 183 -4.34 -24.73 4.08
C VAL A 183 -4.26 -25.04 5.58
N GLU A 184 -3.31 -25.89 5.99
CA GLU A 184 -3.09 -26.20 7.41
C GLU A 184 -2.52 -25.00 8.17
N ASP A 185 -1.50 -24.32 7.62
CA ASP A 185 -0.92 -23.11 8.21
C ASP A 185 -1.95 -21.97 8.27
N GLU A 186 -2.80 -21.88 7.25
CA GLU A 186 -3.88 -20.90 7.13
C GLU A 186 -4.90 -21.07 8.27
N LEU A 187 -5.41 -22.29 8.46
CA LEU A 187 -6.37 -22.61 9.52
C LEU A 187 -5.76 -22.45 10.92
N GLU A 188 -4.49 -22.84 11.09
CA GLU A 188 -3.80 -22.66 12.38
C GLU A 188 -3.63 -21.16 12.72
N ALA A 189 -3.30 -20.33 11.74
CA ALA A 189 -3.19 -18.89 11.93
C ALA A 189 -4.54 -18.28 12.32
N GLU A 190 -5.62 -18.67 11.65
CA GLU A 190 -6.99 -18.24 11.98
C GLU A 190 -7.42 -18.63 13.39
N GLU A 191 -7.21 -19.89 13.78
CA GLU A 191 -7.58 -20.37 15.11
C GLU A 191 -6.83 -19.60 16.20
N ARG A 192 -5.53 -19.36 16.01
CA ARG A 192 -4.71 -18.58 16.94
C ARG A 192 -5.20 -17.13 17.04
N ILE A 193 -5.49 -16.48 15.92
CA ILE A 193 -5.98 -15.09 15.89
C ILE A 193 -7.35 -14.99 16.59
N SER A 194 -8.27 -15.91 16.29
CA SER A 194 -9.60 -15.97 16.92
C SER A 194 -9.51 -16.20 18.44
N SER A 195 -8.63 -17.10 18.88
CA SER A 195 -8.39 -17.34 20.31
C SER A 195 -7.94 -16.07 21.04
N VAL A 196 -6.94 -15.36 20.50
CA VAL A 196 -6.43 -14.12 21.11
C VAL A 196 -7.51 -13.05 21.18
N MET A 197 -8.36 -12.93 20.18
CA MET A 197 -9.44 -11.91 20.20
C MET A 197 -10.53 -12.25 21.21
N ARG A 198 -10.84 -13.53 21.40
CA ARG A 198 -11.73 -13.96 22.48
C ARG A 198 -11.15 -13.59 23.85
N GLU A 199 -9.85 -13.80 24.07
CA GLU A 199 -9.16 -13.39 25.29
C GLU A 199 -9.20 -11.86 25.51
N VAL A 200 -9.00 -11.05 24.46
CA VAL A 200 -9.12 -9.58 24.55
C VAL A 200 -10.53 -9.15 24.95
N ARG A 201 -11.55 -9.81 24.40
CA ARG A 201 -12.95 -9.53 24.76
C ARG A 201 -13.26 -9.90 26.20
N GLU A 202 -12.82 -11.08 26.66
CA GLU A 202 -12.99 -11.52 28.04
C GLU A 202 -12.34 -10.53 29.02
N ALA A 203 -11.08 -10.16 28.76
CA ALA A 203 -10.37 -9.16 29.58
C ALA A 203 -11.06 -7.78 29.58
N SER A 204 -11.65 -7.37 28.44
CA SER A 204 -12.39 -6.11 28.34
C SER A 204 -13.72 -6.15 29.09
N GLN A 205 -14.37 -7.30 29.15
CA GLN A 205 -15.58 -7.49 29.94
C GLN A 205 -15.27 -7.46 31.44
N GLU A 206 -14.24 -8.19 31.88
CA GLU A 206 -13.80 -8.22 33.28
C GLU A 206 -13.44 -6.82 33.81
N LEU A 207 -12.78 -6.00 32.98
CA LEU A 207 -12.41 -4.63 33.37
C LEU A 207 -13.64 -3.76 33.66
N ARG A 208 -14.71 -3.92 32.89
CA ARG A 208 -15.94 -3.11 33.03
C ARG A 208 -16.79 -3.57 34.18
N GLU A 209 -16.89 -4.88 34.39
CA GLU A 209 -17.57 -5.44 35.57
C GLU A 209 -16.91 -4.98 36.88
N GLN A 210 -15.58 -4.77 36.89
CA GLN A 210 -14.85 -4.18 38.02
C GLN A 210 -15.10 -2.68 38.22
N GLU A 211 -15.48 -1.92 37.19
CA GLU A 211 -15.82 -0.50 37.31
C GLU A 211 -17.26 -0.28 37.82
N GLU A 212 -18.14 -1.27 37.67
CA GLU A 212 -19.52 -1.23 38.15
C GLU A 212 -19.67 -1.62 39.64
N GLU A 213 -18.60 -2.14 40.27
CA GLU A 213 -18.54 -2.59 41.68
C GLU A 213 -17.95 -1.53 42.63
#